data_AF-A0A961FMU6-F1
#
_entry.id   AF-A0A961FMU6-F1
#
_cell.length_a   1.000
_cell.length_b   1.000
_cell.length_c   1.000
_cell.angle_alpha   90.00
_cell.angle_beta   90.00
_cell.angle_gamma   90.00
#
_symmetry.space_group_name_H-M   'P 1'
#
loop_
_entity.id
_entity.type
_entity.pdbx_description
1 polymer ?
#
loop_
_entity_poly.entity_id
_entity_poly.type
_entity_poly.pdbx_seq_one_letter_code
_entity_poly.pdbx_strand_id
1 'polypeptide(L)'
;MSELPKTYEPSEVEERWYQRWLDDKAFEADPARVSDKRPAYSIVIPPPNVTGILTLGHVLNNTIQDILARRARMLGKEVLWLPGTDHAGIATQ
;
A
#
# COMPACT_ATOMS: atom_id res chain seq x y z
N MET A 1 -14.61 22.39 21.70
CA MET A 1 -14.36 21.57 20.49
C MET A 1 -13.69 22.50 19.50
N SER A 2 -12.54 22.12 18.94
CA SER A 2 -11.90 22.94 17.88
C SER A 2 -12.83 22.99 16.67
N GLU A 3 -13.10 24.17 16.14
CA GLU A 3 -13.86 24.32 14.90
C GLU A 3 -13.11 23.64 13.75
N LEU A 4 -13.85 23.00 12.85
CA LEU A 4 -13.27 22.43 11.63
C LEU A 4 -12.81 23.58 10.72
N PRO A 5 -11.59 23.53 10.18
CA PRO A 5 -11.12 24.55 9.26
C PRO A 5 -12.01 24.59 8.01
N LYS A 6 -12.12 25.78 7.41
CA LYS A 6 -12.95 25.99 6.20
C LYS A 6 -12.37 25.32 4.96
N THR A 7 -11.06 25.03 4.98
CA THR A 7 -10.32 24.42 3.88
C THR A 7 -9.69 23.11 4.38
N TYR A 8 -9.67 22.10 3.51
CA TYR A 8 -8.96 20.85 3.75
C TYR A 8 -7.50 20.98 3.31
N GLU A 9 -6.57 20.70 4.23
CA GLU A 9 -5.13 20.66 3.96
C GLU A 9 -4.68 19.19 3.92
N PRO A 10 -4.46 18.60 2.72
CA PRO A 10 -4.13 17.18 2.59
C PRO A 10 -2.80 16.83 3.24
N SER A 11 -1.79 17.70 3.15
CA SER A 11 -0.44 17.46 3.66
C SER A 11 -0.43 17.11 5.15
N GLU A 12 -1.14 17.90 5.96
CA GLU A 12 -1.22 17.68 7.42
C GLU A 12 -1.92 16.35 7.76
N VAL A 13 -2.91 15.96 6.96
CA VAL A 13 -3.71 14.76 7.19
C VAL A 13 -2.98 13.51 6.72
N GLU A 14 -2.38 13.56 5.54
CA GLU A 14 -1.62 12.46 4.93
C GLU A 14 -0.40 12.10 5.77
N GLU A 15 0.40 13.09 6.20
CA GLU A 15 1.60 12.85 7.02
C GLU A 15 1.23 12.18 8.35
N ARG A 16 0.21 12.70 9.04
CA ARG A 16 -0.26 12.14 10.31
C ARG A 16 -0.74 10.69 10.17
N TRP A 17 -1.55 10.40 9.15
CA TRP A 17 -2.07 9.04 8.95
C TRP A 17 -1.00 8.06 8.49
N TYR A 18 -0.08 8.52 7.63
CA TYR A 18 1.03 7.70 7.18
C TYR A 18 1.90 7.26 8.37
N GLN A 19 2.30 8.21 9.22
CA GLN A 19 3.07 7.90 10.42
C GLN A 19 2.31 6.93 11.34
N ARG A 20 1.01 7.17 11.54
CA ARG A 20 0.17 6.29 12.36
C ARG A 20 0.13 4.85 11.83
N TRP A 21 0.05 4.66 10.51
CA TRP A 21 0.06 3.33 9.91
C TRP A 21 1.40 2.60 10.08
N LEU A 22 2.51 3.34 10.06
CA LEU A 22 3.84 2.79 10.34
C LEU A 22 3.95 2.34 11.81
N ASP A 23 3.56 3.21 12.74
CA ASP A 23 3.65 2.95 14.19
C ASP A 23 2.80 1.74 14.60
N ASP A 24 1.58 1.65 14.08
CA ASP A 24 0.66 0.54 14.35
C ASP A 24 0.99 -0.73 13.56
N LYS A 25 1.98 -0.67 12.65
CA LYS A 25 2.24 -1.72 11.65
C LYS A 25 0.97 -2.17 10.93
N ALA A 26 0.11 -1.21 10.59
CA ALA A 26 -1.29 -1.43 10.20
C ALA A 26 -1.47 -2.34 8.96
N PHE A 27 -0.43 -2.47 8.14
CA PHE A 27 -0.42 -3.28 6.92
C PHE A 27 0.56 -4.45 6.96
N GLU A 28 1.13 -4.79 8.12
CA GLU A 28 1.96 -5.99 8.26
C GLU A 28 1.12 -7.24 7.96
N ALA A 29 1.66 -8.14 7.14
CA ALA A 29 1.07 -9.43 6.84
C ALA A 29 1.75 -10.50 7.70
N ASP A 30 0.98 -11.42 8.29
CA ASP A 30 1.53 -12.49 9.12
C ASP A 30 0.91 -13.83 8.73
N PRO A 31 1.72 -14.79 8.23
CA PRO A 31 1.21 -16.10 7.84
C PRO A 31 0.58 -16.87 9.01
N ALA A 32 0.98 -16.60 10.26
CA ALA A 32 0.41 -17.24 11.43
C ALA A 32 -1.05 -16.84 11.70
N ARG A 33 -1.54 -15.76 11.08
CA ARG A 33 -2.93 -15.30 11.21
C ARG A 33 -3.89 -15.91 10.18
N VAL A 34 -3.35 -16.62 9.18
CA VAL A 34 -4.15 -17.24 8.12
C VAL A 34 -4.95 -18.42 8.69
N SER A 35 -6.25 -18.44 8.43
CA SER A 35 -7.18 -19.49 8.85
C SER A 35 -8.43 -19.51 7.97
N ASP A 36 -9.32 -20.49 8.15
CA ASP A 36 -10.61 -20.52 7.44
C ASP A 36 -11.46 -19.26 7.70
N LYS A 37 -11.34 -18.66 8.89
CA LYS A 37 -12.03 -17.42 9.28
C LYS A 37 -11.33 -16.15 8.78
N ARG A 38 -10.05 -16.25 8.42
CA ARG A 38 -9.21 -15.16 7.92
C ARG A 38 -8.37 -15.69 6.74
N PRO A 39 -8.99 -15.87 5.56
CA PRO A 39 -8.30 -16.45 4.42
C PRO A 39 -7.23 -15.49 3.88
N ALA A 40 -6.18 -16.06 3.30
CA ALA A 40 -5.11 -15.28 2.67
C ALA A 40 -5.59 -14.56 1.40
N TYR A 41 -5.01 -13.39 1.15
CA TYR A 41 -5.16 -12.65 -0.10
C TYR A 41 -3.85 -11.93 -0.42
N SER A 42 -3.28 -12.18 -1.60
CA SER A 42 -1.98 -11.62 -1.97
C SER A 42 -2.01 -10.93 -3.32
N ILE A 43 -1.34 -9.79 -3.41
CA ILE A 43 -1.04 -9.08 -4.66
C ILE A 43 0.47 -8.82 -4.69
N VAL A 44 1.12 -9.17 -5.79
CA VAL A 44 2.53 -8.81 -6.04
C VAL A 44 2.53 -7.49 -6.82
N ILE A 45 3.24 -6.48 -6.33
CA ILE A 45 3.46 -5.25 -7.08
C ILE A 45 4.39 -5.60 -8.24
N PRO A 46 4.00 -5.36 -9.51
CA PRO A 46 4.91 -5.51 -10.64
C PRO A 46 6.13 -4.63 -10.36
N PRO A 47 7.32 -5.22 -10.20
CA PRO A 47 8.46 -4.51 -9.67
C PRO A 47 8.86 -3.40 -10.66
N PRO A 48 8.91 -2.12 -10.25
CA PRO A 48 9.40 -1.07 -11.12
C PRO A 48 10.89 -1.30 -11.40
N ASN A 49 11.32 -0.91 -12.60
CA ASN A 49 12.74 -0.89 -12.95
C ASN A 49 13.47 0.08 -12.02
N VAL A 50 14.65 -0.32 -11.51
CA VAL A 50 15.50 0.51 -10.62
C VAL A 50 15.96 1.84 -11.26
N THR A 51 15.72 2.04 -12.56
CA THR A 51 16.29 3.12 -13.38
C THR A 51 15.42 4.37 -13.54
N GLY A 52 14.18 4.40 -13.04
CA GLY A 52 13.21 5.44 -13.46
C GLY A 52 12.36 6.10 -12.37
N ILE A 53 12.06 7.38 -12.61
CA ILE A 53 11.05 8.18 -11.89
C ILE A 53 9.67 7.53 -12.06
N LEU A 54 8.87 7.50 -11.00
CA LEU A 54 7.48 7.02 -11.07
C LEU A 54 6.63 7.93 -11.95
N THR A 55 6.09 7.35 -13.03
CA THR A 55 5.08 7.98 -13.90
C THR A 55 3.66 7.80 -13.36
N LEU A 56 2.69 8.55 -13.90
CA LEU A 56 1.25 8.36 -13.60
C LEU A 56 0.75 6.93 -13.86
N GLY A 57 1.39 6.17 -14.75
CA GLY A 57 1.08 4.75 -14.94
C GLY A 57 1.34 3.91 -13.68
N HIS A 58 2.42 4.21 -12.97
CA HIS A 58 2.70 3.57 -11.67
C HIS A 58 1.70 4.01 -10.61
N VAL A 59 1.33 5.29 -10.59
CA VAL A 59 0.32 5.80 -9.64
C VAL A 59 -0.99 5.05 -9.84
N LEU A 60 -1.48 4.95 -11.07
CA LEU A 60 -2.72 4.22 -11.38
C LEU A 60 -2.65 2.75 -10.97
N ASN A 61 -1.56 2.05 -11.37
CA ASN A 61 -1.39 0.63 -11.08
C ASN A 61 -1.35 0.36 -9.56
N ASN A 62 -0.55 1.11 -8.81
CA ASN A 62 -0.45 0.95 -7.36
C ASN A 62 -1.75 1.34 -6.65
N THR A 63 -2.44 2.39 -7.11
CA THR A 63 -3.72 2.83 -6.52
C THR A 63 -4.79 1.75 -6.64
N ILE A 64 -4.92 1.11 -7.81
CA ILE A 64 -5.90 0.03 -8.00
C ILE A 64 -5.56 -1.16 -7.07
N GLN A 65 -4.29 -1.54 -6.97
CA GLN A 65 -3.86 -2.63 -6.10
C GLN A 65 -4.08 -2.31 -4.61
N ASP A 66 -3.76 -1.09 -4.18
CA ASP A 66 -3.98 -0.64 -2.79
C ASP A 66 -5.47 -0.67 -2.43
N ILE A 67 -6.35 -0.20 -3.33
CA ILE A 67 -7.82 -0.27 -3.15
C ILE A 67 -8.27 -1.72 -2.94
N LEU A 68 -7.78 -2.65 -3.77
CA LEU A 68 -8.12 -4.07 -3.64
C LEU A 68 -7.58 -4.68 -2.34
N ALA A 69 -6.34 -4.35 -1.97
CA ALA A 69 -5.71 -4.79 -0.72
C ALA A 69 -6.49 -4.29 0.51
N ARG A 70 -6.84 -3.00 0.55
CA ARG A 70 -7.63 -2.40 1.64
C ARG A 70 -9.01 -3.01 1.72
N ARG A 71 -9.70 -3.18 0.59
CA ARG A 71 -11.01 -3.85 0.55
C ARG A 71 -10.92 -5.28 1.07
N ALA A 72 -9.89 -6.04 0.69
CA ALA A 72 -9.69 -7.40 1.18
C ALA A 72 -9.47 -7.43 2.71
N ARG A 73 -8.69 -6.50 3.28
CA ARG A 73 -8.55 -6.36 4.74
C ARG A 73 -9.88 -6.05 5.42
N MET A 74 -10.67 -5.14 4.86
CA MET A 74 -12.01 -4.79 5.36
C MET A 74 -12.99 -5.97 5.30
N LEU A 75 -12.81 -6.90 4.37
CA LEU A 75 -13.56 -8.16 4.28
C LEU A 75 -13.00 -9.27 5.20
N GLY A 76 -12.05 -8.94 6.08
CA GLY A 76 -11.52 -9.86 7.08
C GLY A 76 -10.45 -10.81 6.56
N LYS A 77 -9.81 -10.53 5.42
CA LYS A 77 -8.71 -11.35 4.88
C LYS A 77 -7.36 -10.97 5.48
N GLU A 78 -6.44 -11.93 5.56
CA GLU A 78 -5.02 -11.66 5.83
C GLU A 78 -4.36 -11.27 4.52
N VAL A 79 -3.92 -10.01 4.40
CA VAL A 79 -3.50 -9.43 3.12
C VAL A 79 -1.99 -9.24 3.06
N LEU A 80 -1.37 -9.79 2.02
CA LEU A 80 0.01 -9.49 1.63
C LEU A 80 0.02 -8.67 0.33
N TRP A 81 0.38 -7.40 0.41
CA TRP A 81 0.69 -6.59 -0.77
C TRP A 81 2.21 -6.46 -0.86
N LEU A 82 2.83 -7.30 -1.69
CA LEU A 82 4.27 -7.52 -1.68
C LEU A 82 4.98 -6.54 -2.63
N PRO A 83 5.78 -5.59 -2.12
CA PRO A 83 6.64 -4.76 -2.94
C PRO A 83 7.89 -5.52 -3.39
N GLY A 84 8.52 -5.04 -4.46
CA GLY A 84 9.80 -5.50 -4.97
C GLY A 84 10.34 -4.54 -6.04
N THR A 85 11.61 -4.67 -6.40
CA THR A 85 12.25 -3.88 -7.48
C THR A 85 12.94 -4.81 -8.46
N ASP A 86 12.88 -4.50 -9.75
CA ASP A 86 13.49 -5.31 -10.80
C ASP A 86 14.84 -4.68 -11.17
N HIS A 87 15.89 -5.49 -11.17
CA HIS A 87 17.24 -5.09 -11.56
C HIS A 87 17.34 -4.56 -13.00
N ALA A 88 16.34 -4.82 -13.85
CA ALA A 88 16.14 -4.17 -15.14
C ALA A 88 17.37 -4.26 -16.08
N GLY A 89 17.98 -5.45 -16.17
CA GLY A 89 19.34 -5.67 -16.70
C GLY A 89 19.76 -4.94 -17.98
N ILE A 90 18.92 -4.88 -19.03
CA ILE A 90 19.26 -4.14 -20.29
C ILE A 90 19.07 -2.62 -20.14
N ALA A 91 18.25 -2.15 -19.21
CA ALA A 91 18.03 -0.73 -18.97
C ALA A 91 19.04 -0.14 -17.96
N THR A 92 19.71 -0.97 -17.15
CA THR A 92 20.75 -0.58 -16.19
C THR A 92 22.18 -0.58 -16.74
N GLN A 93 22.44 -1.25 -17.88
CA GLN A 93 23.72 -1.19 -18.60
C GLN A 93 23.75 -0.04 -19.59
#